data_AF-A0A2E1SMK3-F1
#
_entry.id   AF-A0A2E1SMK3-F1
#
_cell.length_a   1.000
_cell.length_b   1.000
_cell.length_c   1.000
_cell.angle_alpha   90.00
_cell.angle_beta   90.00
_cell.angle_gamma   90.00
#
_symmetry.space_group_name_H-M   'P 1'
#
loop_
_entity.id
_entity.type
_entity.pdbx_description
1 polymer ?
#
loop_
_entity_poly.entity_id
_entity_poly.type
_entity_poly.pdbx_seq_one_letter_code
_entity_poly.pdbx_strand_id
1 'polypeptide(L)'
;MSGLLSKANAAEETKQPEPVEQEQKQNSGLLAATEQPSDGPDVPTILTSVGWAVIVVGGLLSLQGGSWGLIVVLIVLVIGIGSLYAGQTMSEGGVDPLRMGGAAALAILLAAGPYGVSMLMPESSFGIADMEIRENSNELTFRVIGSASEVETVVTANGESMWSGTETLSSDSARFNIPLEEIFIGNAWACGVSQCDVSTTQIEYLVEVSSGSVTQTVEINPEIMTREVRDSGVRITPIITQESTDSGNDKQVEGILIEMKAGLLPTSHTHTNGGSHSDTGGIWVESDYTLELIIKKGNTVVYGSTDCSNPSEEGFPQIIVNGTDGISCKGDSGVSINGWFSMPGDANDDAYGEFLSLDAMKYNENGDGCYTFEVRVHNTFYSTMNDAGTTSDAILIDSDVVWDLDFESYNSNPDSQKPDPQMEAC
;
A
#
# COMPACT_ATOMS: atom_id res chain seq x y z
N MET A 1 37.49 16.75 -43.76
CA MET A 1 36.61 17.87 -43.32
C MET A 1 36.58 17.79 -41.80
N SER A 2 37.39 18.53 -41.04
CA SER A 2 37.23 19.91 -40.56
C SER A 2 35.86 20.25 -39.97
N GLY A 3 35.85 20.51 -38.66
CA GLY A 3 34.83 21.24 -37.88
C GLY A 3 33.58 20.41 -37.60
N LEU A 4 33.02 20.32 -36.39
CA LEU A 4 33.06 21.09 -35.15
C LEU A 4 32.76 20.04 -34.06
N LEU A 5 33.30 20.15 -32.84
CA LEU A 5 32.52 20.63 -31.70
C LEU A 5 33.48 20.88 -30.55
N SER A 6 33.51 22.13 -30.10
CA SER A 6 34.14 22.57 -28.87
C SER A 6 33.03 22.73 -27.83
N LYS A 7 33.07 21.95 -26.75
CA LYS A 7 33.13 22.46 -25.37
C LYS A 7 33.05 21.35 -24.33
N ALA A 8 33.96 21.48 -23.37
CA ALA A 8 33.89 21.09 -21.96
C ALA A 8 33.97 19.59 -21.62
N ASN A 9 35.20 19.11 -21.48
CA ASN A 9 35.59 18.17 -20.45
C ASN A 9 36.81 18.78 -19.74
N ALA A 10 36.75 18.96 -18.43
CA ALA A 10 37.90 19.24 -17.59
C ALA A 10 37.64 18.74 -16.17
N ALA A 11 38.61 17.96 -15.69
CA ALA A 11 38.59 17.09 -14.54
C ALA A 11 38.67 17.81 -13.18
N GLU A 12 38.10 17.12 -12.19
CA GLU A 12 38.55 16.88 -10.81
C GLU A 12 39.84 17.58 -10.30
N GLU A 13 39.72 18.24 -9.15
CA GLU A 13 40.59 17.95 -8.01
C GLU A 13 39.88 18.22 -6.66
N THR A 14 40.17 17.32 -5.73
CA THR A 14 39.57 16.95 -4.44
C THR A 14 39.67 18.02 -3.34
N LYS A 15 38.64 18.14 -2.47
CA LYS A 15 38.80 18.48 -1.03
C LYS A 15 37.62 17.97 -0.18
N GLN A 16 38.00 17.42 0.97
CA GLN A 16 37.25 16.67 2.01
C GLN A 16 36.36 17.58 2.90
N PRO A 17 35.25 17.10 3.49
CA PRO A 17 34.28 17.94 4.20
C PRO A 17 34.43 17.90 5.73
N GLU A 18 34.18 19.05 6.36
CA GLU A 18 33.94 19.24 7.81
C GLU A 18 33.05 20.50 7.97
N PRO A 19 32.37 20.71 9.11
CA PRO A 19 31.09 20.12 9.51
C PRO A 19 29.92 21.13 9.47
N VAL A 20 28.69 20.62 9.59
CA VAL A 20 27.44 21.39 9.60
C VAL A 20 27.35 22.30 10.84
N GLU A 21 27.27 23.60 10.60
CA GLU A 21 27.15 24.65 11.62
C GLU A 21 25.69 24.85 12.05
N GLN A 22 25.49 25.01 13.36
CA GLN A 22 24.23 25.13 14.07
C GLN A 22 23.57 26.50 13.85
N GLU A 23 22.26 26.53 13.58
CA GLU A 23 21.47 27.76 13.74
C GLU A 23 21.07 27.97 15.21
N GLN A 24 21.58 29.05 15.82
CA GLN A 24 20.95 29.66 17.00
C GLN A 24 21.04 31.20 16.97
N LYS A 25 19.87 31.80 17.21
CA LYS A 25 19.59 33.06 17.94
C LYS A 25 20.10 34.38 17.34
N GLN A 26 19.15 35.17 16.81
CA GLN A 26 19.21 36.62 16.94
C GLN A 26 18.46 37.08 18.19
N ASN A 27 19.20 37.59 19.16
CA ASN A 27 18.70 38.46 20.20
C ASN A 27 19.73 39.58 20.45
N SER A 28 19.23 40.81 20.47
CA SER A 28 19.83 42.04 21.02
C SER A 28 21.13 42.60 20.41
N GLY A 29 20.97 43.71 19.69
CA GLY A 29 21.96 44.77 19.52
C GLY A 29 21.39 46.09 20.01
N LEU A 30 21.39 46.27 21.33
CA LEU A 30 21.16 47.52 22.04
C LEU A 30 22.42 48.40 21.93
N LEU A 31 22.21 49.72 21.79
CA LEU A 31 23.16 50.84 21.98
C LEU A 31 23.93 51.36 20.76
N ALA A 32 23.39 52.42 20.15
CA ALA A 32 24.17 53.62 19.83
C ALA A 32 23.31 54.85 20.19
N ALA A 33 23.70 55.54 21.26
CA ALA A 33 23.05 56.74 21.76
C ALA A 33 23.43 57.98 20.91
N THR A 34 22.44 58.81 20.59
CA THR A 34 22.57 60.27 20.40
C THR A 34 21.34 60.96 21.00
N GLU A 35 21.54 62.13 21.61
CA GLU A 35 20.73 62.72 22.69
C GLU A 35 19.48 63.52 22.24
N GLN A 36 18.37 63.31 22.98
CA GLN A 36 17.22 64.17 23.37
C GLN A 36 16.20 64.77 22.34
N PRO A 37 14.91 65.00 22.72
CA PRO A 37 14.23 64.67 23.99
C PRO A 37 13.21 63.53 23.87
N SER A 38 12.94 62.88 25.01
CA SER A 38 11.92 61.86 25.18
C SER A 38 10.51 62.42 25.02
N ASP A 39 9.78 61.91 24.04
CA ASP A 39 8.33 61.83 24.12
C ASP A 39 8.00 60.33 24.07
N GLY A 40 7.93 59.71 25.25
CA GLY A 40 7.44 58.34 25.35
C GLY A 40 5.98 58.31 24.91
N PRO A 41 5.46 57.16 24.43
CA PRO A 41 4.05 57.04 24.10
C PRO A 41 3.22 57.50 25.29
N ASP A 42 2.27 58.38 25.03
CA ASP A 42 1.38 58.95 26.04
C ASP A 42 0.62 57.82 26.77
N VAL A 43 0.32 58.05 28.06
CA VAL A 43 -0.36 57.07 28.93
C VAL A 43 -1.61 56.43 28.28
N PRO A 44 -2.45 57.15 27.52
CA PRO A 44 -3.57 56.57 26.76
C PRO A 44 -3.15 55.50 25.74
N THR A 45 -2.07 55.75 25.00
CA THR A 45 -1.52 54.84 23.98
C THR A 45 -0.92 53.60 24.63
N ILE A 46 -0.25 53.75 25.77
CA ILE A 46 0.28 52.63 26.57
C ILE A 46 -0.87 51.76 27.08
N LEU A 47 -1.89 52.35 27.72
CA LEU A 47 -3.03 51.60 28.27
C LEU A 47 -3.81 50.85 27.19
N THR A 48 -3.99 51.49 26.02
CA THR A 48 -4.72 50.87 24.91
C THR A 48 -3.94 49.69 24.32
N SER A 49 -2.62 49.84 24.17
CA SER A 49 -1.75 48.78 23.65
C SER A 49 -1.62 47.61 24.63
N VAL A 50 -1.48 47.89 25.92
CA VAL A 50 -1.45 46.87 26.99
C VAL A 50 -2.79 46.15 27.08
N GLY A 51 -3.92 46.86 26.95
CA GLY A 51 -5.26 46.26 26.96
C GLY A 51 -5.45 45.19 25.87
N TRP A 52 -4.99 45.46 24.64
CA TRP A 52 -5.02 44.48 23.56
C TRP A 52 -4.08 43.29 23.80
N ALA A 53 -2.86 43.54 24.28
CA ALA A 53 -1.90 42.47 24.60
C ALA A 53 -2.45 41.53 25.68
N VAL A 54 -3.08 42.08 26.72
CA VAL A 54 -3.71 41.32 27.81
C VAL A 54 -4.89 40.47 27.30
N ILE A 55 -5.72 41.00 26.39
CA ILE A 55 -6.83 40.25 25.78
C ILE A 55 -6.30 39.07 24.95
N VAL A 56 -5.25 39.28 24.15
CA VAL A 56 -4.65 38.22 23.32
C VAL A 56 -4.01 37.13 24.20
N VAL A 57 -3.27 37.51 25.24
CA VAL A 57 -2.66 36.56 26.19
C VAL A 57 -3.75 35.78 26.94
N GLY A 58 -4.83 36.45 27.36
CA GLY A 58 -6.00 35.78 27.95
C GLY A 58 -6.64 34.77 27.00
N GLY A 59 -6.78 35.12 25.72
CA GLY A 59 -7.26 34.21 24.68
C GLY A 59 -6.36 32.98 24.52
N LEU A 60 -5.04 33.14 24.50
CA LEU A 60 -4.10 32.02 24.40
C LEU A 60 -4.13 31.11 25.64
N LEU A 61 -4.24 31.69 26.85
CA LEU A 61 -4.38 30.91 28.08
C LEU A 61 -5.69 30.13 28.14
N SER A 62 -6.76 30.63 27.50
CA SER A 62 -8.04 29.90 27.40
C SER A 62 -7.93 28.59 26.60
N LEU A 63 -6.94 28.48 25.71
CA LEU A 63 -6.71 27.29 24.88
C LEU A 63 -5.97 26.16 25.62
N GLN A 64 -5.36 26.43 26.79
CA GLN A 64 -4.60 25.42 27.54
C GLN A 64 -5.46 24.45 28.39
N GLY A 65 -6.78 24.68 28.49
CA GLY A 65 -7.72 23.78 29.18
C GLY A 65 -7.66 23.81 30.72
N GLY A 66 -8.74 23.37 31.38
CA GLY A 66 -8.84 23.24 32.85
C GLY A 66 -9.84 24.19 33.54
N SER A 67 -10.37 23.79 34.71
CA SER A 67 -11.39 24.53 35.48
C SER A 67 -10.91 25.87 36.05
N TRP A 68 -9.60 26.02 36.25
CA TRP A 68 -8.96 27.28 36.65
C TRP A 68 -8.80 28.27 35.49
N GLY A 69 -8.83 27.79 34.24
CA GLY A 69 -8.66 28.61 33.04
C GLY A 69 -9.76 29.66 32.89
N LEU A 70 -11.03 29.29 33.12
CA LEU A 70 -12.18 30.18 32.90
C LEU A 70 -12.16 31.39 33.84
N ILE A 71 -11.85 31.18 35.13
CA ILE A 71 -11.80 32.26 36.12
C ILE A 71 -10.65 33.22 35.78
N VAL A 72 -9.48 32.68 35.42
CA VAL A 72 -8.32 33.48 35.02
C VAL A 72 -8.62 34.28 33.74
N VAL A 73 -9.25 33.66 32.74
CA VAL A 73 -9.64 34.32 31.48
C VAL A 73 -10.64 35.44 31.73
N LEU A 74 -11.67 35.23 32.57
CA LEU A 74 -12.63 36.29 32.91
C LEU A 74 -11.95 37.47 33.63
N ILE A 75 -11.05 37.21 34.58
CA ILE A 75 -10.30 38.27 35.27
C ILE A 75 -9.43 39.04 34.28
N VAL A 76 -8.72 38.34 33.40
CA VAL A 76 -7.83 38.94 32.39
C VAL A 76 -8.62 39.77 31.37
N LEU A 77 -9.80 39.30 30.93
CA LEU A 77 -10.67 40.04 30.02
C LEU A 77 -11.25 41.31 30.68
N VAL A 78 -11.67 41.23 31.94
CA VAL A 78 -12.15 42.41 32.69
C VAL A 78 -11.03 43.45 32.84
N ILE A 79 -9.80 43.02 33.13
CA ILE A 79 -8.64 43.92 33.22
C ILE A 79 -8.30 44.51 31.85
N GLY A 80 -8.33 43.71 30.78
CA GLY A 80 -8.06 44.16 29.42
C GLY A 80 -9.07 45.18 28.90
N ILE A 81 -10.37 44.89 29.04
CA ILE A 81 -11.47 45.80 28.68
C ILE A 81 -11.44 47.06 29.55
N GLY A 82 -11.17 46.93 30.86
CA GLY A 82 -11.04 48.06 31.77
C GLY A 82 -9.87 48.98 31.40
N SER A 83 -8.74 48.41 30.96
CA SER A 83 -7.57 49.15 30.49
C SER A 83 -7.84 49.86 29.16
N LEU A 84 -8.56 49.24 28.23
CA LEU A 84 -9.00 49.87 26.98
C LEU A 84 -9.96 51.04 27.25
N TYR A 85 -10.93 50.86 28.15
CA TYR A 85 -11.86 51.90 28.53
C TYR A 85 -11.14 53.09 29.18
N ALA A 86 -10.28 52.83 30.17
CA ALA A 86 -9.49 53.86 30.83
C ALA A 86 -8.57 54.60 29.84
N GLY A 87 -7.89 53.87 28.95
CA GLY A 87 -7.04 54.46 27.90
C GLY A 87 -7.82 55.37 26.94
N GLN A 88 -9.00 54.95 26.50
CA GLN A 88 -9.85 55.76 25.60
C GLN A 88 -10.48 56.96 26.32
N THR A 89 -10.86 56.84 27.59
CA THR A 89 -11.37 57.99 28.37
C THR A 89 -10.31 59.05 28.65
N MET A 90 -9.03 58.67 28.67
CA MET A 90 -7.90 59.57 28.87
C MET A 90 -7.35 60.13 27.56
N SER A 91 -7.81 59.64 26.41
CA SER A 91 -7.46 60.16 25.08
C SER A 91 -8.37 61.33 24.70
N GLU A 92 -7.81 62.35 24.04
CA GLU A 92 -8.54 63.56 23.62
C GLU A 92 -9.75 63.26 22.69
N GLY A 93 -9.82 62.05 22.11
CA GLY A 93 -10.91 61.60 21.23
C GLY A 93 -12.14 60.98 21.93
N GLY A 94 -12.08 60.71 23.24
CA GLY A 94 -13.16 60.04 23.97
C GLY A 94 -13.31 58.54 23.64
N VAL A 95 -14.33 57.89 24.22
CA VAL A 95 -14.59 56.45 24.04
C VAL A 95 -15.23 56.20 22.67
N ASP A 96 -14.59 55.35 21.86
CA ASP A 96 -15.11 54.94 20.55
C ASP A 96 -15.99 53.69 20.71
N PRO A 97 -17.33 53.79 20.53
CA PRO A 97 -18.24 52.67 20.72
C PRO A 97 -17.99 51.50 19.75
N LEU A 98 -17.46 51.77 18.55
CA LEU A 98 -17.16 50.73 17.56
C LEU A 98 -15.94 49.89 18.01
N ARG A 99 -14.91 50.54 18.53
CA ARG A 99 -13.71 49.86 19.05
C ARG A 99 -14.01 49.10 20.34
N MET A 100 -14.79 49.67 21.25
CA MET A 100 -15.22 48.98 22.46
C MET A 100 -16.16 47.80 22.15
N GLY A 101 -17.13 48.00 21.24
CA GLY A 101 -18.03 46.93 20.80
C GLY A 101 -17.29 45.78 20.13
N GLY A 102 -16.31 46.09 19.26
CA GLY A 102 -15.45 45.10 18.63
C GLY A 102 -14.59 44.31 19.62
N ALA A 103 -14.00 44.99 20.62
CA ALA A 103 -13.21 44.34 21.66
C ALA A 103 -14.08 43.43 22.56
N ALA A 104 -15.29 43.87 22.93
CA ALA A 104 -16.22 43.06 23.71
C ALA A 104 -16.70 41.82 22.95
N ALA A 105 -17.03 41.96 21.66
CA ALA A 105 -17.42 40.83 20.81
C ALA A 105 -16.27 39.81 20.65
N LEU A 106 -15.04 40.29 20.41
CA LEU A 106 -13.87 39.42 20.32
C LEU A 106 -13.58 38.68 21.65
N ALA A 107 -13.70 39.38 22.78
CA ALA A 107 -13.54 38.80 24.10
C ALA A 107 -14.56 37.67 24.36
N ILE A 108 -15.82 37.87 23.95
CA ILE A 108 -16.86 36.83 24.07
C ILE A 108 -16.54 35.64 23.17
N LEU A 109 -16.11 35.86 21.92
CA LEU A 109 -15.74 34.77 21.01
C LEU A 109 -14.53 33.97 21.51
N LEU A 110 -13.51 34.64 22.04
CA LEU A 110 -12.34 33.99 22.64
C LEU A 110 -12.69 33.23 23.93
N ALA A 111 -13.56 33.80 24.76
CA ALA A 111 -13.99 33.16 26.00
C ALA A 111 -14.97 32.01 25.77
N ALA A 112 -15.86 32.08 24.78
CA ALA A 112 -16.88 31.07 24.53
C ALA A 112 -16.41 29.98 23.56
N GLY A 113 -15.49 30.29 22.65
CA GLY A 113 -15.01 29.38 21.60
C GLY A 113 -14.57 28.02 22.14
N PRO A 114 -13.64 27.95 23.11
CA PRO A 114 -13.16 26.67 23.65
C PRO A 114 -14.25 25.87 24.40
N TYR A 115 -15.16 26.56 25.11
CA TYR A 115 -16.16 25.90 25.96
C TYR A 115 -17.44 25.50 25.21
N GLY A 116 -17.75 26.16 24.09
CA GLY A 116 -18.83 25.74 23.20
C GLY A 116 -18.58 24.36 22.60
N VAL A 117 -17.30 24.00 22.39
CA VAL A 117 -16.91 22.66 21.89
C VAL A 117 -16.86 21.62 22.99
N SER A 118 -16.43 21.98 24.21
CA SER A 118 -16.34 21.02 25.34
C SER A 118 -17.69 20.56 25.86
N MET A 119 -18.74 21.37 25.73
CA MET A 119 -20.10 21.00 26.16
C MET A 119 -20.77 20.00 25.20
N LEU A 120 -20.13 19.72 24.06
CA LEU A 120 -20.57 18.78 23.02
C LEU A 120 -19.67 17.54 22.91
N MET A 121 -18.60 17.44 23.71
CA MET A 121 -17.78 16.23 23.74
C MET A 121 -18.29 15.27 24.82
N PRO A 122 -18.59 14.01 24.47
CA PRO A 122 -19.02 13.00 25.42
C PRO A 122 -17.94 12.67 26.46
N GLU A 123 -18.34 12.12 27.62
CA GLU A 123 -17.45 11.80 28.76
C GLU A 123 -16.35 10.78 28.42
N SER A 124 -16.51 10.01 27.34
CA SER A 124 -15.52 9.10 26.78
C SER A 124 -15.05 9.61 25.41
N SER A 125 -13.78 9.98 25.31
CA SER A 125 -13.12 10.29 24.03
C SER A 125 -12.08 9.22 23.75
N PHE A 126 -12.21 8.52 22.63
CA PHE A 126 -11.27 7.50 22.17
C PHE A 126 -11.21 7.48 20.65
N GLY A 127 -10.14 6.91 20.11
CA GLY A 127 -9.92 6.75 18.67
C GLY A 127 -9.17 5.46 18.36
N ILE A 128 -9.30 5.01 17.11
CA ILE A 128 -8.63 3.83 16.56
C ILE A 128 -7.37 4.30 15.83
N ALA A 129 -6.25 3.65 16.09
CA ALA A 129 -4.94 4.00 15.54
C ALA A 129 -4.10 2.75 15.27
N ASP A 130 -3.01 2.91 14.53
CA ASP A 130 -2.03 1.86 14.23
C ASP A 130 -2.65 0.56 13.71
N MET A 131 -3.62 0.68 12.81
CA MET A 131 -4.21 -0.47 12.14
C MET A 131 -3.22 -1.04 11.13
N GLU A 132 -2.88 -2.31 11.28
CA GLU A 132 -1.93 -3.05 10.45
C GLU A 132 -2.33 -4.53 10.36
N ILE A 133 -1.85 -5.21 9.31
CA ILE A 133 -1.87 -6.67 9.24
C ILE A 133 -0.49 -7.18 9.62
N ARG A 134 -0.44 -8.20 10.47
CA ARG A 134 0.77 -9.00 10.70
C ARG A 134 0.71 -10.25 9.86
N GLU A 135 1.39 -10.23 8.72
CA GLU A 135 1.47 -11.37 7.79
C GLU A 135 1.99 -12.64 8.48
N ASN A 136 3.00 -12.52 9.35
CA ASN A 136 3.60 -13.67 10.04
C ASN A 136 2.69 -14.39 11.06
N SER A 137 1.70 -13.69 11.63
CA SER A 137 0.71 -14.27 12.54
C SER A 137 -0.69 -14.33 11.95
N ASN A 138 -0.89 -13.81 10.73
CA ASN A 138 -2.19 -13.67 10.09
C ASN A 138 -3.23 -12.98 10.98
N GLU A 139 -2.84 -11.84 11.58
CA GLU A 139 -3.69 -11.07 12.49
C GLU A 139 -3.88 -9.63 12.03
N LEU A 140 -5.12 -9.13 12.12
CA LEU A 140 -5.42 -7.70 12.15
C LEU A 140 -5.08 -7.15 13.53
N THR A 141 -4.25 -6.12 13.58
CA THR A 141 -3.87 -5.44 14.82
C THR A 141 -4.20 -3.98 14.73
N PHE A 142 -4.77 -3.43 15.79
CA PHE A 142 -4.96 -2.00 15.95
C PHE A 142 -4.94 -1.63 17.43
N ARG A 143 -4.72 -0.35 17.70
CA ARG A 143 -4.74 0.22 19.04
C ARG A 143 -5.93 1.15 19.19
N VAL A 144 -6.66 1.00 20.29
CA VAL A 144 -7.62 1.99 20.75
C VAL A 144 -6.93 2.86 21.78
N ILE A 145 -7.02 4.18 21.62
CA ILE A 145 -6.38 5.17 22.52
C ILE A 145 -7.46 6.14 22.99
N GLY A 146 -7.55 6.39 24.28
CA GLY A 146 -8.54 7.31 24.82
C GLY A 146 -8.72 7.23 26.32
N SER A 147 -9.66 8.03 26.82
CA SER A 147 -9.98 8.14 28.25
C SER A 147 -11.11 7.20 28.69
N ALA A 148 -11.59 6.32 27.80
CA ALA A 148 -12.58 5.30 28.12
C ALA A 148 -11.97 4.25 29.07
N SER A 149 -12.73 3.77 30.05
CA SER A 149 -12.25 2.70 30.95
C SER A 149 -12.23 1.33 30.29
N GLU A 150 -13.21 1.07 29.43
CA GLU A 150 -13.43 -0.17 28.72
C GLU A 150 -14.07 0.15 27.37
N VAL A 151 -13.69 -0.61 26.35
CA VAL A 151 -14.24 -0.51 24.99
C VAL A 151 -14.66 -1.89 24.50
N GLU A 152 -15.79 -1.92 23.81
CA GLU A 152 -16.27 -3.09 23.07
C GLU A 152 -15.98 -2.86 21.58
N THR A 153 -15.33 -3.83 20.96
CA THR A 153 -14.95 -3.80 19.55
C THR A 153 -15.74 -4.87 18.81
N VAL A 154 -16.30 -4.51 17.65
CA VAL A 154 -16.89 -5.41 16.68
C VAL A 154 -16.18 -5.22 15.34
N VAL A 155 -15.82 -6.33 14.69
CA VAL A 155 -15.39 -6.32 13.28
C VAL A 155 -16.55 -6.83 12.45
N THR A 156 -16.93 -6.05 11.44
CA THR A 156 -18.01 -6.41 10.52
C THR A 156 -17.51 -6.58 9.10
N ALA A 157 -18.19 -7.44 8.33
CA ALA A 157 -18.02 -7.57 6.90
C ALA A 157 -19.40 -7.38 6.25
N ASN A 158 -19.55 -6.39 5.36
CA ASN A 158 -20.84 -6.00 4.77
C ASN A 158 -21.95 -5.75 5.82
N GLY A 159 -21.57 -5.22 6.98
CA GLY A 159 -22.48 -4.96 8.11
C GLY A 159 -22.87 -6.19 8.93
N GLU A 160 -22.38 -7.40 8.60
CA GLU A 160 -22.53 -8.59 9.44
C GLU A 160 -21.37 -8.71 10.43
N SER A 161 -21.68 -8.98 11.70
CA SER A 161 -20.66 -9.12 12.75
C SER A 161 -19.89 -10.42 12.58
N MET A 162 -18.60 -10.31 12.29
CA MET A 162 -17.70 -11.44 12.16
C MET A 162 -17.00 -11.77 13.48
N TRP A 163 -16.60 -10.72 14.21
CA TRP A 163 -15.88 -10.85 15.47
C TRP A 163 -16.30 -9.79 16.47
N SER A 164 -16.25 -10.13 17.76
CA SER A 164 -16.50 -9.18 18.85
C SER A 164 -15.58 -9.45 20.03
N GLY A 165 -15.11 -8.40 20.70
CA GLY A 165 -14.32 -8.51 21.91
C GLY A 165 -14.35 -7.23 22.75
N THR A 166 -13.79 -7.30 23.95
CA THR A 166 -13.81 -6.19 24.90
C THR A 166 -12.44 -6.08 25.55
N GLU A 167 -11.94 -4.86 25.70
CA GLU A 167 -10.68 -4.60 26.39
C GLU A 167 -10.78 -3.40 27.33
N THR A 168 -10.05 -3.48 28.44
CA THR A 168 -9.86 -2.34 29.35
C THR A 168 -8.67 -1.51 28.92
N LEU A 169 -8.81 -0.18 28.88
CA LEU A 169 -7.71 0.69 28.49
C LEU A 169 -6.74 0.86 29.66
N SER A 170 -5.60 0.17 29.59
CA SER A 170 -4.51 0.36 30.55
C SER A 170 -3.63 1.52 30.08
N SER A 171 -3.47 2.55 30.92
CA SER A 171 -2.73 3.78 30.54
C SER A 171 -3.28 4.44 29.26
N ASP A 172 -4.60 4.59 29.18
CA ASP A 172 -5.31 5.23 28.07
C ASP A 172 -5.15 4.51 26.72
N SER A 173 -4.79 3.22 26.71
CA SER A 173 -4.74 2.42 25.48
C SER A 173 -5.00 0.93 25.67
N ALA A 174 -5.51 0.29 24.62
CA ALA A 174 -5.66 -1.16 24.50
C ALA A 174 -5.31 -1.60 23.07
N ARG A 175 -4.71 -2.78 22.92
CA ARG A 175 -4.36 -3.35 21.61
C ARG A 175 -5.19 -4.60 21.37
N PHE A 176 -5.77 -4.67 20.19
CA PHE A 176 -6.48 -5.84 19.70
C PHE A 176 -5.59 -6.56 18.69
N ASN A 177 -5.58 -7.90 18.75
CA ASN A 177 -5.02 -8.75 17.70
C ASN A 177 -6.12 -9.76 17.37
N ILE A 178 -6.60 -9.73 16.14
CA ILE A 178 -7.76 -10.50 15.68
C ILE A 178 -7.29 -11.42 14.56
N PRO A 179 -7.44 -12.75 14.69
CA PRO A 179 -7.10 -13.68 13.62
C PRO A 179 -7.89 -13.37 12.35
N LEU A 180 -7.20 -13.29 11.21
CA LEU A 180 -7.85 -13.00 9.92
C LEU A 180 -8.86 -14.08 9.53
N GLU A 181 -8.60 -15.33 9.88
CA GLU A 181 -9.52 -16.46 9.64
C GLU A 181 -10.89 -16.30 10.33
N GLU A 182 -10.99 -15.48 11.37
CA GLU A 182 -12.27 -15.21 12.07
C GLU A 182 -13.07 -14.09 11.40
N ILE A 183 -12.42 -13.21 10.62
CA ILE A 183 -13.06 -12.02 10.04
C ILE A 183 -13.15 -12.03 8.53
N PHE A 184 -12.24 -12.71 7.84
CA PHE A 184 -12.11 -12.67 6.40
C PHE A 184 -13.12 -13.61 5.73
N ILE A 185 -13.95 -13.05 4.85
CA ILE A 185 -15.00 -13.77 4.10
C ILE A 185 -14.79 -13.71 2.59
N GLY A 186 -13.71 -13.06 2.14
CA GLY A 186 -13.36 -12.87 0.74
C GLY A 186 -12.72 -11.51 0.47
N ASN A 187 -12.21 -11.33 -0.75
CA ASN A 187 -11.53 -10.10 -1.13
C ASN A 187 -12.43 -8.87 -1.09
N ALA A 188 -11.88 -7.77 -0.55
CA ALA A 188 -12.54 -6.48 -0.56
C ALA A 188 -12.66 -5.88 -1.98
N TRP A 189 -11.70 -6.14 -2.87
CA TRP A 189 -11.79 -5.78 -4.29
C TRP A 189 -12.11 -6.98 -5.19
N ALA A 190 -12.64 -6.69 -6.38
CA ALA A 190 -12.85 -7.67 -7.44
C ALA A 190 -12.59 -7.05 -8.82
N CYS A 191 -12.48 -7.93 -9.83
CA CYS A 191 -12.38 -7.51 -11.21
C CYS A 191 -13.72 -7.64 -11.95
N GLY A 192 -14.00 -6.66 -12.82
CA GLY A 192 -15.11 -6.71 -13.76
C GLY A 192 -14.71 -7.43 -15.04
N VAL A 193 -15.45 -7.17 -16.12
CA VAL A 193 -15.17 -7.81 -17.41
C VAL A 193 -13.85 -7.34 -17.99
N SER A 194 -13.61 -6.03 -18.10
CA SER A 194 -12.49 -5.47 -18.86
C SER A 194 -11.38 -4.85 -18.03
N GLN A 195 -11.63 -4.57 -16.74
CA GLN A 195 -10.66 -3.98 -15.82
C GLN A 195 -11.05 -4.33 -14.39
N CYS A 196 -10.09 -4.20 -13.48
CA CYS A 196 -10.34 -4.31 -12.06
C CYS A 196 -10.78 -2.97 -11.48
N ASP A 197 -11.76 -3.00 -10.57
CA ASP A 197 -12.29 -1.79 -9.94
C ASP A 197 -11.78 -1.69 -8.50
N VAL A 198 -10.75 -0.85 -8.31
CA VAL A 198 -10.22 -0.50 -6.98
C VAL A 198 -10.95 0.70 -6.35
N SER A 199 -11.91 1.29 -7.06
CA SER A 199 -12.70 2.43 -6.58
C SER A 199 -14.00 2.01 -5.88
N THR A 200 -14.41 0.75 -6.05
CA THR A 200 -15.60 0.18 -5.41
C THR A 200 -15.21 -1.02 -4.56
N THR A 201 -15.38 -0.88 -3.24
CA THR A 201 -15.24 -2.00 -2.29
C THR A 201 -16.42 -2.96 -2.44
N GLN A 202 -16.15 -4.23 -2.76
CA GLN A 202 -17.13 -5.31 -2.87
C GLN A 202 -17.51 -5.90 -1.51
N ILE A 203 -16.52 -6.04 -0.63
CA ILE A 203 -16.71 -6.48 0.76
C ILE A 203 -16.15 -5.41 1.67
N GLU A 204 -17.04 -4.69 2.34
CA GLU A 204 -16.67 -3.61 3.25
C GLU A 204 -16.35 -4.20 4.63
N TYR A 205 -15.10 -4.05 5.05
CA TYR A 205 -14.65 -4.48 6.37
C TYR A 205 -14.51 -3.28 7.29
N LEU A 206 -15.22 -3.27 8.41
CA LEU A 206 -15.22 -2.16 9.36
C LEU A 206 -14.83 -2.63 10.76
N VAL A 207 -14.04 -1.80 11.45
CA VAL A 207 -13.84 -1.92 12.90
C VAL A 207 -14.69 -0.87 13.60
N GLU A 208 -15.62 -1.33 14.42
CA GLU A 208 -16.47 -0.50 15.26
C GLU A 208 -16.04 -0.65 16.72
N VAL A 209 -15.70 0.47 17.36
CA VAL A 209 -15.32 0.49 18.78
C VAL A 209 -16.31 1.38 19.52
N SER A 210 -16.88 0.85 20.60
CA SER A 210 -17.90 1.52 21.39
C SER A 210 -17.54 1.59 22.86
N SER A 211 -17.94 2.68 23.52
CA SER A 211 -17.88 2.84 24.97
C SER A 211 -19.04 3.72 25.43
N GLY A 212 -20.00 3.12 26.12
CA GLY A 212 -21.24 3.78 26.52
C GLY A 212 -22.09 4.17 25.30
N SER A 213 -22.27 5.48 25.08
CA SER A 213 -23.05 6.01 23.93
C SER A 213 -22.19 6.49 22.77
N VAL A 214 -20.87 6.30 22.85
CA VAL A 214 -19.92 6.75 21.83
C VAL A 214 -19.46 5.55 21.03
N THR A 215 -19.56 5.66 19.70
CA THR A 215 -19.05 4.66 18.76
C THR A 215 -18.12 5.37 17.77
N GLN A 216 -16.97 4.75 17.50
CA GLN A 216 -16.05 5.12 16.44
C GLN A 216 -15.99 3.97 15.44
N THR A 217 -16.03 4.31 14.16
CA THR A 217 -15.96 3.33 13.08
C THR A 217 -14.83 3.73 12.16
N VAL A 218 -14.01 2.76 11.75
CA VAL A 218 -12.99 2.94 10.73
C VAL A 218 -13.09 1.80 9.72
N GLU A 219 -12.96 2.14 8.45
CA GLU A 219 -12.83 1.16 7.37
C GLU A 219 -11.42 0.54 7.41
N ILE A 220 -11.35 -0.78 7.36
CA ILE A 220 -10.10 -1.48 7.12
C ILE A 220 -9.76 -1.29 5.64
N ASN A 221 -8.55 -0.80 5.34
CA ASN A 221 -8.16 -0.51 3.96
C ASN A 221 -8.47 -1.72 3.04
N PRO A 222 -9.31 -1.53 2.00
CA PRO A 222 -9.68 -2.61 1.08
C PRO A 222 -8.49 -3.30 0.40
N GLU A 223 -7.39 -2.59 0.20
CA GLU A 223 -6.16 -3.14 -0.39
C GLU A 223 -5.60 -4.29 0.47
N ILE A 224 -5.46 -4.07 1.79
CA ILE A 224 -4.94 -5.10 2.71
C ILE A 224 -5.94 -6.22 3.00
N MET A 225 -7.22 -6.02 2.67
CA MET A 225 -8.29 -7.01 2.75
C MET A 225 -8.56 -7.72 1.41
N THR A 226 -7.73 -7.48 0.40
CA THR A 226 -7.70 -8.25 -0.85
C THR A 226 -6.56 -9.26 -0.77
N ARG A 227 -6.87 -10.46 -0.26
CA ARG A 227 -5.88 -11.42 0.24
C ARG A 227 -5.80 -12.73 -0.54
N GLU A 228 -6.68 -12.97 -1.49
CA GLU A 228 -6.74 -14.25 -2.18
C GLU A 228 -6.70 -14.11 -3.69
N VAL A 229 -5.84 -14.92 -4.29
CA VAL A 229 -5.75 -15.04 -5.74
C VAL A 229 -7.01 -15.74 -6.27
N ARG A 230 -7.62 -15.17 -7.30
CA ARG A 230 -8.79 -15.75 -7.98
C ARG A 230 -8.50 -16.16 -9.41
N ASP A 231 -7.45 -15.61 -9.98
CA ASP A 231 -7.11 -15.79 -11.37
C ASP A 231 -5.61 -15.92 -11.53
N SER A 232 -5.20 -16.65 -12.56
CA SER A 232 -3.82 -16.77 -12.98
C SER A 232 -3.67 -16.53 -14.47
N GLY A 233 -2.43 -16.37 -14.91
CA GLY A 233 -2.13 -16.33 -16.33
C GLY A 233 -0.74 -16.88 -16.57
N VAL A 234 -0.56 -17.46 -17.76
CA VAL A 234 0.71 -17.98 -18.22
C VAL A 234 1.03 -17.28 -19.54
N ARG A 235 2.31 -17.05 -19.80
CA ARG A 235 2.84 -16.74 -21.14
C ARG A 235 4.10 -17.55 -21.37
N ILE A 236 4.32 -17.97 -22.60
CA ILE A 236 5.49 -18.75 -23.01
C ILE A 236 6.23 -18.03 -24.13
N THR A 237 7.56 -18.06 -24.05
CA THR A 237 8.45 -17.52 -25.08
C THR A 237 9.42 -18.63 -25.50
N PRO A 238 9.51 -18.98 -26.80
CA PRO A 238 10.43 -20.01 -27.25
C PRO A 238 11.87 -19.52 -27.14
N ILE A 239 12.74 -20.36 -26.59
CA ILE A 239 14.18 -20.13 -26.54
C ILE A 239 14.82 -20.80 -27.75
N ILE A 240 15.47 -19.98 -28.59
CA ILE A 240 16.06 -20.42 -29.85
C ILE A 240 17.57 -20.35 -29.73
N THR A 241 18.23 -21.50 -29.87
CA THR A 241 19.68 -21.57 -30.00
C THR A 241 20.12 -21.53 -31.45
N GLN A 242 21.35 -21.07 -31.66
CA GLN A 242 21.96 -21.01 -32.97
C GLN A 242 23.36 -21.62 -32.93
N GLU A 243 23.57 -22.70 -33.66
CA GLU A 243 24.89 -23.32 -33.84
C GLU A 243 25.45 -23.05 -35.24
N SER A 244 26.74 -22.72 -35.31
CA SER A 244 27.44 -22.58 -36.59
C SER A 244 27.89 -23.96 -37.09
N THR A 245 27.30 -24.41 -38.20
CA THR A 245 27.68 -25.65 -38.89
C THR A 245 28.44 -25.36 -40.19
N ASP A 246 29.12 -26.36 -40.74
CA ASP A 246 29.84 -26.25 -42.04
C ASP A 246 28.91 -25.86 -43.21
N SER A 247 27.60 -26.07 -43.06
CA SER A 247 26.55 -25.76 -44.04
C SER A 247 25.80 -24.43 -43.78
N GLY A 248 26.11 -23.71 -42.70
CA GLY A 248 25.42 -22.48 -42.31
C GLY A 248 25.07 -22.45 -40.82
N ASN A 249 24.25 -21.49 -40.41
CA ASN A 249 23.75 -21.43 -39.04
C ASN A 249 22.52 -22.33 -38.92
N ASP A 250 22.56 -23.32 -38.02
CA ASP A 250 21.37 -24.09 -37.64
C ASP A 250 20.70 -23.39 -36.44
N LYS A 251 19.37 -23.27 -36.51
CA LYS A 251 18.55 -22.64 -35.46
C LYS A 251 17.53 -23.63 -34.97
N GLN A 252 17.48 -23.89 -33.67
CA GLN A 252 16.57 -24.85 -33.09
C GLN A 252 15.90 -24.27 -31.85
N VAL A 253 14.65 -24.64 -31.61
CA VAL A 253 13.99 -24.38 -30.33
C VAL A 253 14.61 -25.34 -29.33
N GLU A 254 15.25 -24.81 -28.30
CA GLU A 254 15.84 -25.58 -27.20
C GLU A 254 14.83 -25.78 -26.06
N GLY A 255 13.92 -24.84 -25.88
CA GLY A 255 12.94 -24.87 -24.80
C GLY A 255 11.98 -23.69 -24.84
N ILE A 256 11.26 -23.51 -23.73
CA ILE A 256 10.33 -22.41 -23.52
C ILE A 256 10.61 -21.73 -22.18
N LEU A 257 10.79 -20.40 -22.22
CA LEU A 257 10.68 -19.56 -21.03
C LEU A 257 9.20 -19.48 -20.67
N ILE A 258 8.87 -19.81 -19.43
CA ILE A 258 7.51 -19.69 -18.92
C ILE A 258 7.45 -18.57 -17.90
N GLU A 259 6.49 -17.69 -18.06
CA GLU A 259 6.22 -16.63 -17.10
C GLU A 259 4.77 -16.76 -16.62
N MET A 260 4.59 -16.52 -15.33
CA MET A 260 3.32 -16.63 -14.65
C MET A 260 2.92 -15.29 -14.04
N LYS A 261 1.61 -15.13 -13.87
CA LYS A 261 1.02 -14.09 -13.03
C LYS A 261 -0.12 -14.71 -12.21
N ALA A 262 -0.36 -14.14 -11.04
CA ALA A 262 -1.42 -14.56 -10.14
C ALA A 262 -2.00 -13.32 -9.46
N GLY A 263 -3.33 -13.28 -9.29
CA GLY A 263 -4.01 -12.19 -8.60
C GLY A 263 -5.50 -12.19 -8.88
N LEU A 264 -6.05 -11.00 -9.10
CA LEU A 264 -7.38 -10.80 -9.65
C LEU A 264 -7.24 -10.30 -11.09
N LEU A 265 -7.85 -10.99 -12.03
CA LEU A 265 -7.80 -10.64 -13.44
C LEU A 265 -9.22 -10.38 -13.97
N PRO A 266 -9.41 -9.44 -14.90
CA PRO A 266 -10.71 -9.22 -15.53
C PRO A 266 -11.16 -10.45 -16.30
N THR A 267 -12.45 -10.76 -16.31
CA THR A 267 -12.95 -11.98 -16.96
C THR A 267 -12.81 -11.99 -18.48
N SER A 268 -12.48 -10.85 -19.11
CA SER A 268 -12.14 -10.77 -20.53
C SER A 268 -10.69 -11.17 -20.82
N HIS A 269 -9.93 -11.56 -19.79
CA HIS A 269 -8.57 -12.00 -20.01
C HIS A 269 -8.56 -13.33 -20.76
N THR A 270 -7.64 -13.50 -21.70
CA THR A 270 -7.56 -14.68 -22.56
C THR A 270 -6.12 -14.95 -22.97
N HIS A 271 -5.80 -16.22 -23.17
CA HIS A 271 -4.58 -16.64 -23.86
C HIS A 271 -4.72 -16.40 -25.36
N THR A 272 -3.61 -16.07 -26.02
CA THR A 272 -3.57 -15.67 -27.42
C THR A 272 -2.51 -16.45 -28.17
N ASN A 273 -2.66 -16.53 -29.50
CA ASN A 273 -1.67 -17.20 -30.35
C ASN A 273 -0.27 -16.59 -30.17
N GLY A 274 0.74 -17.45 -30.27
CA GLY A 274 2.14 -17.09 -30.05
C GLY A 274 2.55 -17.15 -28.58
N GLY A 275 1.83 -17.90 -27.73
CA GLY A 275 2.21 -18.08 -26.32
C GLY A 275 1.95 -16.86 -25.44
N SER A 276 1.11 -15.91 -25.87
CA SER A 276 0.91 -14.65 -25.18
C SER A 276 -0.42 -14.59 -24.42
N HIS A 277 -0.60 -13.56 -23.62
CA HIS A 277 -1.76 -13.35 -22.77
C HIS A 277 -2.29 -11.93 -22.98
N SER A 278 -3.61 -11.75 -22.96
CA SER A 278 -4.24 -10.44 -23.10
C SER A 278 -3.75 -9.45 -22.02
N ASP A 279 -3.47 -8.22 -22.43
CA ASP A 279 -3.06 -7.14 -21.52
C ASP A 279 -4.29 -6.43 -20.92
N THR A 280 -4.95 -7.09 -19.97
CA THR A 280 -6.21 -6.61 -19.39
C THR A 280 -6.04 -5.83 -18.08
N GLY A 281 -4.82 -5.61 -17.60
CA GLY A 281 -4.59 -5.14 -16.24
C GLY A 281 -5.07 -6.14 -15.19
N GLY A 282 -4.62 -5.99 -13.95
CA GLY A 282 -4.95 -6.90 -12.85
C GLY A 282 -4.63 -6.28 -11.50
N ILE A 283 -5.14 -6.87 -10.42
CA ILE A 283 -4.74 -6.56 -9.06
C ILE A 283 -3.86 -7.69 -8.57
N TRP A 284 -2.62 -7.39 -8.19
CA TRP A 284 -1.76 -8.33 -7.48
C TRP A 284 -2.22 -8.44 -6.04
N VAL A 285 -2.11 -9.65 -5.48
CA VAL A 285 -2.55 -9.95 -4.13
C VAL A 285 -1.32 -10.00 -3.24
N GLU A 286 -1.24 -9.10 -2.27
CA GLU A 286 -0.15 -9.06 -1.29
C GLU A 286 -0.54 -9.88 -0.06
N SER A 287 -0.39 -11.21 -0.14
CA SER A 287 -0.74 -12.12 0.94
C SER A 287 0.02 -13.45 0.82
N ASP A 288 -0.25 -14.36 1.74
CA ASP A 288 0.38 -15.67 1.79
C ASP A 288 -0.39 -16.66 0.92
N TYR A 289 0.27 -17.20 -0.10
CA TYR A 289 -0.27 -18.26 -0.95
C TYR A 289 0.86 -19.06 -1.62
N THR A 290 0.54 -20.23 -2.15
CA THR A 290 1.49 -21.05 -2.92
C THR A 290 1.00 -21.23 -4.35
N LEU A 291 1.92 -21.12 -5.31
CA LEU A 291 1.67 -21.38 -6.73
C LEU A 291 2.39 -22.65 -7.18
N GLU A 292 1.70 -23.47 -7.96
CA GLU A 292 2.27 -24.60 -8.69
C GLU A 292 1.96 -24.49 -10.18
N LEU A 293 2.86 -24.96 -11.03
CA LEU A 293 2.65 -25.10 -12.47
C LEU A 293 2.89 -26.54 -12.91
N ILE A 294 1.93 -27.09 -13.65
CA ILE A 294 1.98 -28.43 -14.19
C ILE A 294 1.65 -28.37 -15.68
N ILE A 295 2.49 -28.97 -16.50
CA ILE A 295 2.26 -29.12 -17.93
C ILE A 295 1.70 -30.50 -18.21
N LYS A 296 0.59 -30.54 -18.97
CA LYS A 296 -0.08 -31.77 -19.40
C LYS A 296 -0.19 -31.83 -20.91
N LYS A 297 -0.19 -33.05 -21.45
CA LYS A 297 -0.63 -33.36 -22.81
C LYS A 297 -1.85 -34.26 -22.75
N GLY A 298 -3.01 -33.74 -23.16
CA GLY A 298 -4.29 -34.36 -22.82
C GLY A 298 -4.44 -34.49 -21.29
N ASN A 299 -4.64 -35.71 -20.79
CA ASN A 299 -4.77 -35.97 -19.35
C ASN A 299 -3.45 -36.41 -18.68
N THR A 300 -2.35 -36.48 -19.43
CA THR A 300 -1.06 -36.99 -18.93
C THR A 300 -0.19 -35.81 -18.50
N VAL A 301 0.31 -35.82 -17.27
CA VAL A 301 1.33 -34.87 -16.82
C VAL A 301 2.64 -35.19 -17.55
N VAL A 302 3.17 -34.21 -18.28
CA VAL A 302 4.44 -34.35 -19.03
C VAL A 302 5.61 -33.65 -18.32
N TYR A 303 5.31 -32.62 -17.52
CA TYR A 303 6.28 -31.93 -16.69
C TYR A 303 5.57 -31.30 -15.50
N GLY A 304 5.92 -31.67 -14.28
CA GLY A 304 5.23 -31.20 -13.08
C GLY A 304 5.47 -32.12 -11.90
N SER A 305 5.93 -31.54 -10.80
CA SER A 305 6.21 -32.22 -9.55
C SER A 305 5.78 -31.32 -8.39
N THR A 306 5.18 -31.93 -7.37
CA THR A 306 4.91 -31.27 -6.09
C THR A 306 6.04 -31.54 -5.09
N ASP A 307 7.12 -32.21 -5.51
CA ASP A 307 8.26 -32.54 -4.67
C ASP A 307 9.33 -31.45 -4.74
N CYS A 308 9.41 -30.67 -3.68
CA CYS A 308 10.42 -29.62 -3.50
C CYS A 308 11.86 -30.17 -3.38
N SER A 309 12.07 -31.49 -3.34
CA SER A 309 13.39 -32.11 -3.26
C SER A 309 14.18 -32.02 -4.56
N ASN A 310 13.51 -32.05 -5.72
CA ASN A 310 14.13 -31.98 -7.06
C ASN A 310 13.35 -31.03 -7.99
N PRO A 311 13.26 -29.74 -7.64
CA PRO A 311 12.23 -28.84 -8.14
C PRO A 311 12.45 -28.30 -9.57
N SER A 312 13.39 -28.86 -10.33
CA SER A 312 13.62 -28.45 -11.73
C SER A 312 13.80 -29.67 -12.65
N GLU A 313 14.11 -30.85 -12.11
CA GLU A 313 14.33 -32.05 -12.95
C GLU A 313 13.01 -32.74 -13.34
N GLU A 314 12.01 -32.71 -12.45
CA GLU A 314 10.73 -33.43 -12.67
C GLU A 314 9.52 -32.50 -12.80
N GLY A 315 9.69 -31.20 -12.56
CA GLY A 315 8.66 -30.17 -12.64
C GLY A 315 9.19 -28.82 -12.17
N PHE A 316 8.36 -27.79 -12.21
CA PHE A 316 8.71 -26.47 -11.69
C PHE A 316 8.76 -26.45 -10.15
N PRO A 317 9.56 -25.56 -9.54
CA PRO A 317 9.48 -25.34 -8.10
C PRO A 317 8.12 -24.73 -7.76
N GLN A 318 7.59 -25.12 -6.60
CA GLN A 318 6.53 -24.35 -5.97
C GLN A 318 7.05 -22.95 -5.63
N ILE A 319 6.22 -21.94 -5.88
CA ILE A 319 6.50 -20.56 -5.45
C ILE A 319 5.69 -20.29 -4.20
N ILE A 320 6.38 -20.08 -3.08
CA ILE A 320 5.78 -19.70 -1.81
C ILE A 320 5.84 -18.18 -1.71
N VAL A 321 4.67 -17.55 -1.68
CA VAL A 321 4.52 -16.10 -1.54
C VAL A 321 4.23 -15.80 -0.08
N ASN A 322 4.98 -14.86 0.49
CA ASN A 322 4.74 -14.31 1.82
C ASN A 322 4.59 -12.79 1.72
N GLY A 323 3.37 -12.28 1.85
CA GLY A 323 3.04 -10.88 1.55
C GLY A 323 3.39 -10.51 0.10
N THR A 324 4.49 -9.78 -0.11
CA THR A 324 4.92 -9.27 -1.43
C THR A 324 6.08 -10.04 -2.07
N ASP A 325 6.70 -10.96 -1.32
CA ASP A 325 7.91 -11.66 -1.74
C ASP A 325 7.62 -13.12 -2.06
N GLY A 326 7.97 -13.55 -3.27
CA GLY A 326 7.96 -14.94 -3.69
C GLY A 326 9.33 -15.59 -3.55
N ILE A 327 9.36 -16.81 -3.02
CA ILE A 327 10.54 -17.66 -2.90
C ILE A 327 10.24 -19.00 -3.56
N SER A 328 11.12 -19.44 -4.47
CA SER A 328 11.01 -20.78 -5.02
C SER A 328 11.42 -21.80 -3.96
N CYS A 329 10.84 -23.00 -3.97
CA CYS A 329 11.23 -24.05 -3.03
C CYS A 329 12.68 -24.56 -3.24
N LYS A 330 13.35 -24.18 -4.34
CA LYS A 330 14.80 -24.35 -4.58
C LYS A 330 15.66 -23.40 -3.73
N GLY A 331 15.04 -22.40 -3.10
CA GLY A 331 15.71 -21.36 -2.31
C GLY A 331 16.15 -20.16 -3.13
N ASP A 332 15.71 -20.05 -4.39
CA ASP A 332 15.93 -18.86 -5.19
C ASP A 332 15.05 -17.74 -4.62
N SER A 333 15.70 -16.69 -4.14
CA SER A 333 15.04 -15.51 -3.57
C SER A 333 14.85 -14.45 -4.65
N GLY A 334 13.70 -13.76 -4.64
CA GLY A 334 13.48 -12.58 -5.48
C GLY A 334 12.43 -12.74 -6.59
N VAL A 335 11.49 -13.67 -6.46
CA VAL A 335 10.31 -13.68 -7.34
C VAL A 335 9.41 -12.53 -6.93
N SER A 336 9.45 -11.43 -7.68
CA SER A 336 8.52 -10.33 -7.48
C SER A 336 7.15 -10.72 -8.03
N ILE A 337 6.15 -10.81 -7.16
CA ILE A 337 4.77 -11.17 -7.54
C ILE A 337 3.98 -10.00 -8.15
N ASN A 338 4.60 -8.82 -8.27
CA ASN A 338 4.01 -7.62 -8.86
C ASN A 338 4.06 -7.67 -10.39
N GLY A 339 3.35 -8.64 -10.96
CA GLY A 339 3.19 -8.81 -12.40
C GLY A 339 3.59 -10.19 -12.90
N TRP A 340 4.26 -10.20 -14.05
CA TRP A 340 4.77 -11.41 -14.66
C TRP A 340 6.12 -11.78 -14.03
N PHE A 341 6.25 -13.02 -13.61
CA PHE A 341 7.50 -13.55 -13.09
C PHE A 341 7.86 -14.86 -13.82
N SER A 342 9.14 -15.05 -14.08
CA SER A 342 9.65 -16.26 -14.73
C SER A 342 9.59 -17.46 -13.79
N MET A 343 9.13 -18.58 -14.31
CA MET A 343 9.17 -19.86 -13.62
C MET A 343 10.58 -20.48 -13.75
N PRO A 344 11.21 -20.90 -12.63
CA PRO A 344 12.53 -21.51 -12.67
C PRO A 344 12.52 -22.85 -13.39
N GLY A 345 13.11 -22.91 -14.59
CA GLY A 345 13.21 -24.14 -15.38
C GLY A 345 14.45 -24.98 -15.06
N ASP A 346 14.70 -25.99 -15.90
CA ASP A 346 15.83 -26.93 -15.77
C ASP A 346 17.10 -26.47 -16.50
N ALA A 347 16.96 -25.58 -17.48
CA ALA A 347 18.04 -25.04 -18.29
C ALA A 347 18.17 -23.54 -18.08
N ASN A 348 19.26 -22.94 -18.56
CA ASN A 348 19.53 -21.51 -18.43
C ASN A 348 20.13 -20.93 -19.70
N ASP A 349 19.57 -19.81 -20.16
CA ASP A 349 20.09 -18.98 -21.24
C ASP A 349 20.70 -17.69 -20.67
N ASP A 350 21.84 -17.27 -21.22
CA ASP A 350 22.57 -16.09 -20.71
C ASP A 350 21.79 -14.77 -20.87
N ALA A 351 20.87 -14.69 -21.83
CA ALA A 351 20.08 -13.50 -22.12
C ALA A 351 18.69 -13.51 -21.47
N TYR A 352 18.06 -14.68 -21.37
CA TYR A 352 16.67 -14.83 -20.92
C TYR A 352 16.52 -15.47 -19.53
N GLY A 353 17.60 -16.02 -18.95
CA GLY A 353 17.60 -16.68 -17.65
C GLY A 353 17.15 -18.15 -17.73
N GLU A 354 16.63 -18.67 -16.62
CA GLU A 354 16.18 -20.06 -16.54
C GLU A 354 14.93 -20.31 -17.41
N PHE A 355 14.90 -21.46 -18.09
CA PHE A 355 13.81 -21.87 -18.98
C PHE A 355 13.61 -23.39 -18.94
N LEU A 356 12.45 -23.86 -19.42
CA LEU A 356 12.13 -25.28 -19.51
C LEU A 356 12.63 -25.85 -20.85
N SER A 357 13.56 -26.81 -20.80
CA SER A 357 14.06 -27.48 -21.99
C SER A 357 13.02 -28.43 -22.60
N LEU A 358 13.09 -28.59 -23.94
CA LEU A 358 12.25 -29.57 -24.64
C LEU A 358 12.54 -31.01 -24.19
N ASP A 359 13.76 -31.28 -23.72
CA ASP A 359 14.17 -32.59 -23.21
C ASP A 359 13.51 -32.90 -21.86
N ALA A 360 13.47 -31.94 -20.94
CA ALA A 360 12.83 -32.11 -19.63
C ALA A 360 11.31 -32.35 -19.74
N MET A 361 10.64 -31.64 -20.66
CA MET A 361 9.23 -31.90 -20.97
C MET A 361 8.99 -33.14 -21.85
N LYS A 362 10.07 -33.86 -22.20
CA LYS A 362 10.08 -35.05 -23.07
C LYS A 362 9.34 -34.79 -24.38
N TYR A 363 9.57 -33.63 -24.98
CA TYR A 363 8.85 -33.21 -26.19
C TYR A 363 9.02 -34.20 -27.32
N ASN A 364 10.23 -34.74 -27.51
CA ASN A 364 10.52 -35.74 -28.55
C ASN A 364 9.69 -37.03 -28.42
N GLU A 365 9.27 -37.39 -27.20
CA GLU A 365 8.41 -38.55 -26.94
C GLU A 365 6.92 -38.21 -27.06
N ASN A 366 6.56 -37.00 -26.62
CA ASN A 366 5.19 -36.53 -26.59
C ASN A 366 4.71 -36.02 -27.96
N GLY A 367 5.59 -35.38 -28.74
CA GLY A 367 5.38 -34.81 -30.08
C GLY A 367 4.57 -33.50 -30.11
N ASP A 368 4.30 -32.97 -31.31
CA ASP A 368 3.45 -31.79 -31.50
C ASP A 368 2.02 -31.99 -30.96
N GLY A 369 1.33 -30.90 -30.61
CA GLY A 369 -0.08 -30.91 -30.22
C GLY A 369 -0.41 -29.98 -29.07
N CYS A 370 -1.66 -30.02 -28.60
CA CYS A 370 -2.12 -29.20 -27.47
C CYS A 370 -1.51 -29.63 -26.12
N TYR A 371 -0.81 -28.69 -25.49
CA TYR A 371 -0.31 -28.76 -24.13
C TYR A 371 -1.09 -27.81 -23.23
N THR A 372 -1.54 -28.31 -22.07
CA THR A 372 -2.22 -27.52 -21.03
C THR A 372 -1.21 -27.11 -19.97
N PHE A 373 -1.19 -25.82 -19.62
CA PHE A 373 -0.38 -25.25 -18.55
C PHE A 373 -1.30 -25.01 -17.35
N GLU A 374 -1.43 -26.03 -16.50
CA GLU A 374 -2.30 -25.99 -15.33
C GLU A 374 -1.61 -25.25 -14.18
N VAL A 375 -2.18 -24.13 -13.77
CA VAL A 375 -1.77 -23.37 -12.59
C VAL A 375 -2.64 -23.80 -11.41
N ARG A 376 -2.00 -24.06 -10.27
CA ARG A 376 -2.69 -24.33 -9.01
C ARG A 376 -2.33 -23.27 -7.99
N VAL A 377 -3.35 -22.70 -7.37
CA VAL A 377 -3.19 -21.69 -6.35
C VAL A 377 -3.74 -22.19 -5.03
N HIS A 378 -2.88 -22.21 -4.02
CA HIS A 378 -3.18 -22.60 -2.66
C HIS A 378 -3.23 -21.33 -1.81
N ASN A 379 -4.42 -20.76 -1.68
CA ASN A 379 -4.66 -19.58 -0.87
C ASN A 379 -4.80 -19.94 0.61
N THR A 380 -4.35 -19.06 1.50
CA THR A 380 -4.34 -19.32 2.95
C THR A 380 -5.72 -19.33 3.60
N PHE A 381 -6.66 -18.47 3.16
CA PHE A 381 -7.96 -18.26 3.83
C PHE A 381 -9.17 -18.86 3.09
N TYR A 382 -8.91 -19.66 2.05
CA TYR A 382 -9.84 -19.89 0.93
C TYR A 382 -10.92 -20.94 1.20
N SER A 383 -10.83 -21.61 2.34
CA SER A 383 -11.68 -22.75 2.71
C SER A 383 -13.18 -22.46 2.76
N THR A 384 -13.61 -21.19 2.71
CA THR A 384 -15.01 -20.77 2.79
C THR A 384 -15.62 -20.27 1.47
N MET A 385 -14.84 -20.23 0.38
CA MET A 385 -15.28 -19.62 -0.88
C MET A 385 -15.87 -20.62 -1.88
N ASN A 386 -17.11 -20.37 -2.29
CA ASN A 386 -17.89 -21.22 -3.19
C ASN A 386 -17.64 -20.88 -4.67
N ASP A 387 -16.40 -20.94 -5.11
CA ASP A 387 -16.02 -20.61 -6.49
C ASP A 387 -16.00 -21.85 -7.40
N ALA A 388 -16.41 -21.65 -8.66
CA ALA A 388 -16.30 -22.69 -9.69
C ALA A 388 -14.82 -22.95 -10.01
N GLY A 389 -14.40 -24.22 -10.06
CA GLY A 389 -12.99 -24.60 -10.30
C GLY A 389 -12.18 -24.94 -9.04
N THR A 390 -12.84 -24.94 -7.88
CA THR A 390 -12.22 -25.27 -6.59
C THR A 390 -12.30 -26.76 -6.26
N THR A 391 -11.22 -27.30 -5.69
CA THR A 391 -11.24 -28.66 -5.12
C THR A 391 -11.75 -28.64 -3.67
N SER A 392 -12.06 -29.81 -3.12
CA SER A 392 -12.41 -29.97 -1.69
C SER A 392 -11.35 -29.46 -0.71
N ASP A 393 -10.15 -29.17 -1.21
CA ASP A 393 -8.96 -28.81 -0.43
C ASP A 393 -8.64 -27.31 -0.56
N ALA A 394 -9.59 -26.50 -1.06
CA ALA A 394 -9.46 -25.05 -1.25
C ALA A 394 -8.37 -24.61 -2.24
N ILE A 395 -8.09 -25.45 -3.24
CA ILE A 395 -7.14 -25.17 -4.33
C ILE A 395 -7.92 -24.63 -5.52
N LEU A 396 -7.53 -23.45 -6.01
CA LEU A 396 -7.97 -22.93 -7.30
C LEU A 396 -7.15 -23.61 -8.40
N ILE A 397 -7.81 -24.25 -9.36
CA ILE A 397 -7.15 -24.87 -10.51
C ILE A 397 -7.55 -24.11 -11.77
N ASP A 398 -6.55 -23.50 -12.39
CA ASP A 398 -6.68 -22.88 -13.69
C ASP A 398 -6.02 -23.79 -14.74
N SER A 399 -6.81 -24.19 -15.74
CA SER A 399 -6.38 -25.11 -16.80
C SER A 399 -6.87 -24.66 -18.17
N ASP A 400 -7.27 -23.39 -18.29
CA ASP A 400 -7.74 -22.81 -19.55
C ASP A 400 -6.59 -22.38 -20.47
N VAL A 401 -5.35 -22.36 -19.96
CA VAL A 401 -4.14 -22.11 -20.74
C VAL A 401 -3.79 -23.36 -21.55
N VAL A 402 -4.11 -23.35 -22.84
CA VAL A 402 -3.76 -24.45 -23.76
C VAL A 402 -3.18 -23.91 -25.06
N TRP A 403 -1.99 -24.39 -25.44
CA TRP A 403 -1.37 -24.08 -26.73
C TRP A 403 -0.97 -25.33 -27.49
N ASP A 404 -1.20 -25.32 -28.80
CA ASP A 404 -0.66 -26.28 -29.76
C ASP A 404 0.80 -25.95 -30.03
N LEU A 405 1.72 -26.75 -29.48
CA LEU A 405 3.15 -26.57 -29.67
C LEU A 405 3.61 -27.38 -30.89
N ASP A 406 3.92 -26.69 -31.99
CA ASP A 406 4.56 -27.26 -33.19
C ASP A 406 5.94 -26.63 -33.37
N PHE A 407 6.94 -27.35 -32.85
CA PHE A 407 8.34 -27.00 -33.00
C PHE A 407 9.06 -27.92 -33.99
N GLU A 408 8.49 -29.09 -34.34
CA GLU A 408 9.09 -29.99 -35.33
C GLU A 408 9.20 -29.32 -36.70
N SER A 409 8.17 -28.59 -37.13
CA SER A 409 8.19 -27.87 -38.41
C SER A 409 9.28 -26.79 -38.45
N TYR A 410 9.52 -26.10 -37.33
CA TYR A 410 10.60 -25.13 -37.18
C TYR A 410 11.97 -25.82 -37.17
N ASN A 411 12.15 -26.83 -36.31
CA ASN A 411 13.43 -27.49 -36.09
C ASN A 411 13.91 -28.24 -37.35
N SER A 412 13.00 -28.86 -38.09
CA SER A 412 13.32 -29.61 -39.32
C SER A 412 13.52 -28.75 -40.57
N ASN A 413 13.22 -27.45 -40.52
CA ASN A 413 13.37 -26.56 -41.68
C ASN A 413 14.85 -26.22 -41.93
N PRO A 414 15.41 -26.48 -43.13
CA PRO A 414 16.80 -26.13 -43.46
C PRO A 414 17.01 -24.66 -43.85
N ASP A 415 15.95 -23.84 -43.90
CA ASP A 415 16.06 -22.41 -44.23
C ASP A 415 16.64 -21.61 -43.05
N SER A 416 17.58 -20.71 -43.37
CA SER A 416 18.15 -19.75 -42.42
C SER A 416 17.17 -18.66 -41.96
N GLN A 417 16.06 -18.47 -42.70
CA GLN A 417 14.96 -17.56 -42.37
C GLN A 417 13.73 -18.35 -41.92
N LYS A 418 13.86 -19.07 -40.81
CA LYS A 418 12.74 -19.80 -40.20
C LYS A 418 11.64 -18.82 -39.75
N PRO A 419 10.35 -19.12 -39.98
CA PRO A 419 9.24 -18.38 -39.36
C PRO A 419 9.28 -18.54 -37.84
N ASP A 420 8.56 -17.72 -37.08
CA ASP A 420 8.47 -17.93 -35.62
C ASP A 420 7.87 -19.30 -35.29
N PRO A 421 8.32 -19.98 -34.21
CA PRO A 421 7.73 -21.24 -33.76
C PRO A 421 6.20 -21.12 -33.57
N GLN A 422 5.45 -22.14 -33.99
CA GLN A 422 3.99 -22.09 -33.93
C GLN A 422 3.49 -22.51 -32.54
N MET A 423 2.66 -21.64 -31.96
CA MET A 423 2.01 -21.82 -30.66
C MET A 423 0.57 -21.29 -30.74
N GLU A 424 -0.32 -22.01 -31.43
CA GLU A 424 -1.72 -21.58 -31.59
C GLU A 424 -2.53 -21.93 -30.33
N ALA A 425 -3.47 -21.09 -29.92
CA ALA A 425 -4.36 -21.43 -28.81
C ALA A 425 -5.25 -22.62 -29.19
N CYS A 426 -5.34 -23.61 -28.30
CA CYS A 426 -6.39 -24.63 -28.32
C CYS A 426 -7.56 -24.18 -27.43
#